data_AF-A0A354GF04-F1
#
_entry.id   AF-A0A354GF04-F1
#
_cell.length_a   1.000
_cell.length_b   1.000
_cell.length_c   1.000
_cell.angle_alpha   90.00
_cell.angle_beta   90.00
_cell.angle_gamma   90.00
#
_symmetry.space_group_name_H-M   'P 1'
#
loop_
_entity.id
_entity.type
_entity.pdbx_description
1 polymer ?
#
loop_
_entity_poly.entity_id
_entity_poly.type
_entity_poly.pdbx_seq_one_letter_code
_entity_poly.pdbx_strand_id
1 'polypeptide(L)'
;MTVYELDFDDFSSCEYSLLAIHTPLEDYKLAYLLNRRLDYKFKKSDINIDKKNKNDVLTSFSVYEYSNAEHNFSLIKNTLK
;
A
#
# COMPACT_ATOMS: atom_id res chain seq x y z
N MET A 1 25.84 28.96 -4.47
CA MET A 1 24.93 27.83 -4.79
C MET A 1 25.21 26.75 -3.78
N THR A 2 24.27 26.49 -2.88
CA THR A 2 24.35 25.35 -1.98
C THR A 2 23.95 24.11 -2.78
N VAL A 3 24.93 23.25 -3.05
CA VAL A 3 24.70 21.93 -3.65
C VAL A 3 24.20 21.05 -2.52
N TYR A 4 22.93 20.65 -2.57
CA TYR A 4 22.44 19.54 -1.77
C TYR A 4 22.78 18.28 -2.56
N GLU A 5 23.85 17.59 -2.19
CA GLU A 5 24.03 16.21 -2.61
C GLU A 5 22.95 15.40 -1.91
N LEU A 6 22.06 14.75 -2.68
CA LEU A 6 21.20 13.73 -2.10
C LEU A 6 22.12 12.61 -1.62
N ASP A 7 22.24 12.45 -0.31
CA ASP A 7 22.87 11.29 0.28
C ASP A 7 22.03 10.07 -0.14
N PHE A 8 22.58 9.26 -1.04
CA PHE A 8 21.89 8.07 -1.55
C PHE A 8 21.61 7.04 -0.44
N ASP A 9 22.22 7.22 0.73
CA ASP A 9 22.00 6.41 1.94
C ASP A 9 20.63 6.66 2.60
N ASP A 10 19.91 7.74 2.23
CA ASP A 10 18.56 8.02 2.71
C ASP A 10 17.46 7.26 1.92
N PHE A 11 17.84 6.62 0.81
CA PHE A 11 16.97 5.65 0.15
C PHE A 11 17.09 4.31 0.87
N SER A 12 16.31 4.13 1.94
CA SER A 12 16.10 2.79 2.52
C SER A 12 15.58 1.84 1.44
N SER A 13 16.46 1.01 0.87
CA SER A 13 16.08 -0.06 -0.03
C SER A 13 15.43 -1.17 0.79
N CYS A 14 14.20 -0.94 1.22
CA CYS A 14 13.36 -2.01 1.76
C CYS A 14 13.21 -3.06 0.66
N GLU A 15 13.76 -4.25 0.87
CA GLU A 15 13.49 -5.39 0.00
C GLU A 15 11.99 -5.72 0.13
N TYR A 16 11.21 -5.40 -0.90
CA TYR A 16 9.79 -5.74 -0.95
C TYR A 16 9.48 -6.47 -2.24
N SER A 17 8.52 -7.39 -2.15
CA SER A 17 7.90 -8.02 -3.30
C SER A 17 6.60 -7.31 -3.62
N LEU A 18 6.39 -6.96 -4.89
CA LEU A 18 5.14 -6.35 -5.36
C LEU A 18 4.33 -7.41 -6.13
N LEU A 19 3.06 -7.57 -5.76
CA LEU A 19 2.15 -8.47 -6.44
C LEU A 19 0.92 -7.70 -6.94
N ALA A 20 0.71 -7.73 -8.25
CA ALA A 20 -0.46 -7.11 -8.87
C ALA A 20 -1.63 -8.11 -8.94
N ILE A 21 -2.77 -7.74 -8.37
CA ILE A 21 -4.00 -8.52 -8.44
C ILE A 21 -5.00 -7.76 -9.30
N HIS A 22 -5.35 -8.30 -10.46
CA HIS A 22 -6.44 -7.78 -11.27
C HIS A 22 -7.74 -8.51 -10.92
N THR A 23 -8.72 -7.78 -10.41
CA THR A 23 -10.01 -8.34 -9.98
C THR A 23 -11.11 -7.28 -10.09
N PRO A 24 -12.36 -7.68 -10.41
CA PRO A 24 -13.51 -6.77 -10.34
C PRO A 24 -14.03 -6.59 -8.89
N LEU A 25 -13.43 -7.27 -7.91
CA LEU A 25 -13.84 -7.16 -6.52
C LEU A 25 -13.40 -5.83 -5.89
N GLU A 26 -14.25 -5.30 -5.01
CA GLU A 26 -13.85 -4.21 -4.12
C GLU A 26 -12.76 -4.67 -3.14
N ASP A 27 -11.95 -3.70 -2.72
CA ASP A 27 -10.79 -3.90 -1.84
C ASP A 27 -11.13 -4.66 -0.53
N TYR A 28 -12.22 -4.29 0.15
CA TYR A 28 -12.67 -4.96 1.38
C TYR A 28 -13.08 -6.43 1.13
N LYS A 29 -13.66 -6.74 -0.03
CA LYS A 29 -14.05 -8.11 -0.38
C LYS A 29 -12.81 -8.95 -0.65
N LEU A 30 -11.84 -8.38 -1.35
CA LEU A 30 -10.57 -9.05 -1.62
C LEU A 30 -9.83 -9.34 -0.31
N ALA A 31 -9.70 -8.36 0.59
CA ALA A 31 -9.10 -8.55 1.91
C ALA A 31 -9.81 -9.65 2.72
N TYR A 32 -11.14 -9.65 2.74
CA TYR A 32 -11.93 -10.69 3.42
C TYR A 32 -11.69 -12.09 2.84
N LEU A 33 -11.65 -12.23 1.51
CA LEU A 33 -11.39 -13.52 0.88
C LEU A 33 -9.96 -14.01 1.11
N LEU A 34 -8.97 -13.11 1.05
CA LEU A 34 -7.58 -13.44 1.38
C LEU A 34 -7.47 -13.95 2.82
N ASN A 35 -8.12 -13.27 3.77
CA ASN A 35 -8.15 -13.71 5.16
C ASN A 35 -8.74 -15.12 5.31
N ARG A 36 -9.82 -15.42 4.59
CA ARG A 36 -10.46 -16.74 4.66
C ARG A 36 -9.68 -17.86 4.00
N ARG A 37 -8.87 -17.56 2.99
CA ARG A 37 -8.18 -18.58 2.18
C ARG A 37 -6.74 -18.81 2.61
N LEU A 38 -6.07 -17.78 3.11
CA LEU A 38 -4.65 -17.80 3.47
C LEU A 38 -4.41 -17.70 4.98
N ASP A 39 -5.47 -17.63 5.78
CA ASP A 39 -5.43 -17.36 7.24
C ASP A 39 -4.67 -16.07 7.62
N TYR A 40 -4.54 -15.15 6.66
CA TYR A 40 -4.05 -13.81 6.91
C TYR A 40 -5.12 -12.99 7.64
N LYS A 41 -4.69 -11.94 8.34
CA LYS A 41 -5.57 -11.07 9.12
C LYS A 41 -5.43 -9.62 8.67
N PHE A 42 -5.63 -9.39 7.37
CA PHE A 42 -5.73 -8.05 6.80
C PHE A 42 -6.83 -7.27 7.52
N LYS A 43 -6.44 -6.16 8.13
CA LYS A 43 -7.35 -5.20 8.78
C LYS A 43 -7.25 -3.87 8.04
N LYS A 44 -8.38 -3.18 7.95
CA LYS A 44 -8.39 -1.83 7.38
C LYS A 44 -7.55 -0.93 8.30
N SER A 45 -6.58 -0.23 7.72
CA SER A 45 -5.80 0.77 8.45
C SER A 45 -6.63 2.03 8.66
N ASP A 46 -6.44 2.70 9.80
CA ASP A 46 -7.04 4.02 10.06
C ASP A 46 -6.41 5.10 9.18
N ILE A 47 -5.22 4.81 8.64
CA ILE A 47 -4.46 5.70 7.76
C ILE A 47 -4.82 5.33 6.32
N ASN A 48 -5.33 6.30 5.57
CA ASN A 48 -5.46 6.17 4.11
C ASN A 48 -4.24 6.83 3.47
N ILE A 49 -3.83 6.31 2.30
CA ILE A 49 -2.78 6.96 1.52
C ILE A 49 -3.44 8.10 0.76
N ASP A 50 -3.19 9.33 1.21
CA ASP A 50 -3.67 10.54 0.56
C ASP A 50 -2.65 11.02 -0.46
N LYS A 51 -3.02 11.00 -1.74
CA LYS A 51 -2.23 11.58 -2.83
C LYS A 51 -2.91 12.84 -3.34
N LYS A 52 -2.17 13.96 -3.32
CA LYS A 52 -2.55 15.17 -4.04
C LYS A 52 -2.18 15.03 -5.51
N ASN A 53 -3.17 15.13 -6.40
CA ASN A 53 -2.91 15.27 -7.82
C ASN A 53 -2.58 16.72 -8.18
N LYS A 54 -2.07 16.95 -9.41
CA LYS A 54 -1.67 18.28 -9.92
C LYS A 54 -2.75 19.37 -9.83
N ASN A 55 -4.02 18.98 -9.66
CA ASN A 55 -5.17 19.87 -9.54
C ASN A 55 -5.65 20.04 -8.08
N ASP A 56 -4.80 19.75 -7.08
CA ASP A 56 -5.13 19.74 -5.63
C ASP A 56 -6.29 18.81 -5.22
N VAL A 57 -6.68 17.87 -6.07
CA VAL A 57 -7.65 16.84 -5.72
C VAL A 57 -6.98 15.78 -4.85
N LEU A 58 -7.48 15.64 -3.62
CA LEU A 58 -7.09 14.57 -2.69
C LEU A 58 -7.72 13.25 -3.16
N THR A 59 -6.88 12.29 -3.51
CA THR A 59 -7.30 10.91 -3.74
C THR A 59 -6.84 10.07 -2.57
N SER A 60 -7.79 9.53 -1.81
CA SER A 60 -7.53 8.65 -0.67
C SER A 60 -7.64 7.19 -1.11
N PHE A 61 -6.60 6.41 -0.85
CA PHE A 61 -6.60 4.97 -1.09
C PHE A 61 -6.72 4.23 0.25
N SER A 62 -7.70 3.34 0.34
CA SER A 62 -7.81 2.45 1.50
C SER A 62 -6.68 1.43 1.50
N VAL A 63 -6.08 1.26 2.68
CA VAL A 63 -4.99 0.33 2.93
C VAL A 63 -5.49 -0.75 3.88
N TYR A 64 -5.22 -2.00 3.53
CA TYR A 64 -5.41 -3.13 4.42
C TYR A 64 -4.04 -3.71 4.78
N GLU A 65 -3.77 -3.81 6.07
CA GLU A 65 -2.45 -4.19 6.57
C GLU A 65 -2.54 -5.50 7.34
N TYR A 66 -1.50 -6.31 7.17
CA TYR A 66 -1.29 -7.53 7.91
C TYR A 66 0.20 -7.72 8.15
N SER A 67 0.59 -7.97 9.38
CA SER A 67 1.97 -8.30 9.73
C SER A 67 2.01 -9.64 10.46
N ASN A 68 3.09 -10.37 10.24
CA ASN A 68 3.46 -11.55 11.02
C ASN A 68 4.89 -11.38 11.55
N ALA A 69 5.48 -12.45 12.10
CA ALA A 69 6.83 -12.40 12.66
C ALA A 69 7.93 -12.13 11.61
N GLU A 70 7.67 -12.39 10.33
CA GLU A 70 8.68 -12.38 9.26
C GLU A 70 8.45 -11.25 8.24
N HIS A 71 7.19 -10.88 8.00
CA HIS A 71 6.79 -10.05 6.88
C HIS A 71 5.66 -9.08 7.23
N ASN A 72 5.70 -7.92 6.59
CA ASN A 72 4.64 -6.92 6.57
C ASN A 72 4.00 -6.88 5.19
N PHE A 73 2.68 -7.00 5.14
CA PHE A 73 1.89 -6.96 3.92
C PHE A 73 0.95 -5.76 3.94
N SER A 74 0.95 -5.02 2.84
CA SER A 74 0.03 -3.92 2.60
C SER A 74 -0.73 -4.17 1.30
N LEU A 75 -2.05 -4.27 1.39
CA LEU A 75 -2.95 -4.37 0.26
C LEU A 75 -3.54 -2.99 -0.04
N ILE A 76 -3.24 -2.47 -1.22
CA ILE A 76 -3.61 -1.12 -1.64
C ILE A 76 -4.37 -1.20 -2.97
N LYS A 77 -5.51 -0.51 -3.05
CA LYS A 77 -6.27 -0.41 -4.30
C LYS A 77 -5.50 0.45 -5.29
N ASN A 78 -5.06 -0.14 -6.40
CA ASN A 78 -4.47 0.60 -7.51
C ASN A 78 -5.55 1.03 -8.50
N THR A 79 -6.19 2.17 -8.25
CA THR A 79 -7.01 2.84 -9.28
C THR A 79 -6.17 3.92 -9.94
N LEU A 80 -5.69 3.64 -11.15
CA LEU A 80 -5.30 4.69 -12.08
C LEU A 80 -6.56 5.52 -12.38
N LYS A 81 -6.58 6.75 -11.87
CA LYS A 81 -7.50 7.81 -12.30
C LYS A 81 -6.77 8.74 -13.24
#